data_AF-A0A965A2E4-F1
#
_entry.id   AF-A0A965A2E4-F1
#
_cell.length_a   1.000
_cell.length_b   1.000
_cell.length_c   1.000
_cell.angle_alpha   90.00
_cell.angle_beta   90.00
_cell.angle_gamma   90.00
#
_symmetry.space_group_name_H-M   'P 1'
#
loop_
_entity.id
_entity.type
_entity.pdbx_description
1 polymer ?
#
loop_
_entity_poly.entity_id
_entity_poly.type
_entity_poly.pdbx_seq_one_letter_code
_entity_poly.pdbx_strand_id
1 'polypeptide(L)'
;AFLEAPGLEWIVVVGLALFGVAFAVNSSLHSYLVLAYAGSEKAAEDVGFYYAANAAGRFVGTLLSGLLYQWGGISAALLGSAVMLSFCWLITLKLPLSKSRVA
;
A
#
# COMPACT_ATOMS: atom_id res chain seq x y z
N ALA A 1 19.87 -20.30 4.10
CA ALA A 1 20.45 -19.15 4.83
C ALA A 1 19.39 -18.41 5.67
N PHE A 2 18.52 -17.53 5.13
CA PHE A 2 17.53 -16.81 5.97
C PHE A 2 16.32 -17.67 6.39
N LEU A 3 15.95 -18.66 5.57
CA LEU A 3 14.83 -19.58 5.83
C LEU A 3 15.15 -20.74 6.79
N GLU A 4 16.41 -20.83 7.24
CA GLU A 4 16.89 -21.87 8.18
C GLU A 4 17.24 -21.26 9.55
N ALA A 5 16.92 -19.98 9.76
CA ALA A 5 17.19 -19.31 11.03
C ALA A 5 16.26 -19.86 12.12
N PRO A 6 16.79 -20.29 13.27
CA PRO A 6 15.94 -20.69 14.40
C PRO A 6 15.09 -19.51 14.86
N GLY A 7 13.79 -19.72 15.07
CA GLY A 7 12.83 -18.69 15.50
C GLY A 7 12.16 -17.88 14.39
N LEU A 8 12.16 -18.39 13.14
CA LEU A 8 11.52 -17.75 11.99
C LEU A 8 10.03 -17.40 12.26
N GLU A 9 9.33 -18.24 13.00
CA GLU A 9 7.95 -18.02 13.42
C GLU A 9 7.76 -16.73 14.21
N TRP A 10 8.69 -16.43 15.13
CA TRP A 10 8.65 -15.19 15.91
C TRP A 10 8.99 -13.97 15.06
N ILE A 11 9.91 -14.11 14.11
CA ILE A 11 10.22 -13.06 13.13
C ILE A 11 8.97 -12.70 12.32
N VAL A 12 8.25 -13.71 11.83
CA VAL A 12 7.00 -13.51 11.07
C VAL A 12 5.92 -12.88 11.95
N VAL A 13 5.71 -13.37 13.16
CA VAL A 13 4.68 -12.84 14.08
C VAL A 13 4.96 -11.38 14.44
N VAL A 14 6.19 -11.05 14.85
CA VAL A 14 6.58 -9.67 15.19
C VAL A 14 6.51 -8.78 13.96
N GLY A 15 6.98 -9.25 12.80
CA GLY A 15 6.90 -8.53 11.54
C GLY A 15 5.47 -8.21 11.14
N LEU A 16 4.55 -9.17 11.25
CA LEU A 16 3.13 -8.98 10.96
C LEU A 16 2.44 -8.07 11.98
N ALA A 17 2.82 -8.14 13.26
CA ALA A 17 2.28 -7.25 14.29
C ALA A 17 2.67 -5.78 14.03
N LEU A 18 3.95 -5.53 13.73
CA LEU A 18 4.43 -4.19 13.36
C LEU A 18 3.78 -3.69 12.07
N PHE A 19 3.71 -4.56 11.06
CA PHE A 19 3.01 -4.25 9.81
C PHE A 19 1.54 -3.91 10.05
N GLY A 20 0.84 -4.65 10.92
CA GLY A 20 -0.55 -4.42 11.26
C GLY A 20 -0.81 -3.03 11.84
N VAL A 21 0.07 -2.54 12.72
CA VAL A 21 -0.01 -1.18 13.26
C VAL A 21 0.14 -0.13 12.16
N ALA A 22 1.18 -0.25 11.33
CA ALA A 22 1.42 0.67 10.21
C ALA A 22 0.27 0.63 9.19
N PHE A 23 -0.24 -0.56 8.89
CA PHE A 23 -1.34 -0.78 7.97
C PHE A 23 -2.64 -0.13 8.47
N ALA A 24 -2.95 -0.25 9.77
CA ALA A 24 -4.14 0.36 10.36
C ALA A 24 -4.12 1.90 10.21
N VAL A 25 -2.97 2.52 10.49
CA VAL A 25 -2.77 3.97 10.30
C VAL A 25 -2.97 4.35 8.83
N ASN A 26 -2.27 3.69 7.90
CA ASN A 26 -2.37 3.99 6.47
C ASN A 26 -3.78 3.76 5.91
N SER A 27 -4.48 2.71 6.33
CA SER A 27 -5.84 2.41 5.86
C SER A 27 -6.85 3.49 6.27
N SER A 28 -6.70 4.04 7.49
CA SER A 28 -7.56 5.12 7.98
C SER A 28 -7.30 6.44 7.25
N LEU A 29 -6.04 6.79 7.03
CA LEU A 29 -5.60 7.98 6.31
C LEU A 29 -6.03 7.96 4.85
N HIS A 30 -5.86 6.83 4.17
CA HIS A 30 -6.18 6.71 2.75
C HIS A 30 -7.65 7.06 2.46
N SER A 31 -8.56 6.51 3.26
CA SER A 31 -10.00 6.78 3.10
C SER A 31 -10.35 8.22 3.49
N TYR A 32 -9.72 8.77 4.53
CA TYR A 32 -9.88 10.17 4.93
C TYR A 32 -9.44 11.14 3.82
N LEU A 33 -8.28 10.90 3.21
CA LEU A 33 -7.71 11.76 2.18
C LEU A 33 -8.57 11.81 0.91
N VAL A 34 -9.19 10.69 0.50
CA VAL A 34 -10.10 10.68 -0.65
C VAL A 34 -11.27 11.64 -0.44
N LEU A 35 -11.89 11.60 0.74
CA LEU A 35 -12.98 12.52 1.07
C LEU A 35 -12.48 13.97 1.25
N ALA A 36 -11.30 14.14 1.84
CA ALA A 36 -10.68 15.45 2.03
C ALA A 36 -10.30 16.10 0.69
N TYR A 37 -9.94 15.34 -0.35
CA TYR A 37 -9.58 15.87 -1.67
C TYR A 37 -10.76 15.98 -2.64
N ALA A 38 -11.82 15.18 -2.48
CA ALA A 38 -13.00 15.28 -3.33
C ALA A 38 -13.66 16.67 -3.21
N GLY A 39 -13.92 17.30 -4.37
CA GLY A 39 -14.71 18.53 -4.49
C GLY A 39 -16.21 18.20 -4.64
N SER A 40 -17.10 19.07 -4.13
CA SER A 40 -18.54 18.80 -4.09
C SER A 40 -19.20 18.60 -5.45
N GLU A 41 -18.64 19.13 -6.54
CA GLU A 41 -19.20 19.01 -7.89
C GLU A 41 -18.82 17.71 -8.63
N LYS A 42 -17.75 17.01 -8.21
CA LYS A 42 -17.23 15.81 -8.92
C LYS A 42 -16.97 14.60 -8.02
N ALA A 43 -17.51 14.60 -6.81
CA ALA A 43 -17.23 13.57 -5.81
C ALA A 43 -17.48 12.13 -6.30
N ALA A 44 -18.53 11.88 -7.10
CA ALA A 44 -18.81 10.54 -7.63
C ALA A 44 -17.76 10.04 -8.64
N GLU A 45 -17.22 10.94 -9.47
CA GLU A 45 -16.17 10.64 -10.45
C GLU A 45 -14.84 10.36 -9.73
N ASP A 46 -14.46 11.21 -8.78
CA ASP A 46 -13.23 11.07 -7.98
C ASP A 46 -13.22 9.75 -7.18
N VAL A 47 -14.36 9.41 -6.57
CA VAL A 47 -14.53 8.14 -5.84
C VAL A 47 -14.50 6.95 -6.80
N GLY A 48 -15.10 7.07 -7.99
CA GLY A 48 -15.03 6.04 -9.03
C GLY A 48 -13.60 5.75 -9.48
N PHE A 49 -12.80 6.79 -9.76
CA PHE A 49 -11.39 6.65 -10.09
C PHE A 49 -10.58 6.03 -8.95
N TYR A 50 -10.85 6.42 -7.71
CA TYR A 50 -10.22 5.82 -6.53
C TYR A 50 -10.46 4.30 -6.45
N TYR A 51 -11.71 3.84 -6.59
CA TYR A 51 -12.02 2.42 -6.54
C TYR A 51 -11.40 1.65 -7.71
N ALA A 52 -11.41 2.23 -8.91
CA ALA A 52 -10.74 1.65 -10.08
C ALA A 52 -9.23 1.50 -9.86
N ALA A 53 -8.57 2.53 -9.32
CA ALA A 53 -7.15 2.51 -8.98
C ALA A 53 -6.84 1.46 -7.89
N ASN A 54 -7.69 1.34 -6.85
CA ASN A 54 -7.54 0.32 -5.81
C ASN A 54 -7.71 -1.10 -6.38
N ALA A 55 -8.69 -1.33 -7.26
CA ALA A 55 -8.88 -2.63 -7.91
C ALA A 55 -7.69 -2.98 -8.81
N ALA A 56 -7.21 -2.03 -9.62
CA ALA A 56 -6.03 -2.21 -10.47
C ALA A 56 -4.78 -2.51 -9.63
N GLY A 57 -4.55 -1.76 -8.55
CA GLY A 57 -3.43 -2.00 -7.64
C GLY A 57 -3.46 -3.39 -7.01
N ARG A 58 -4.63 -3.84 -6.55
CA ARG A 58 -4.80 -5.20 -6.01
C ARG A 58 -4.51 -6.27 -7.06
N PHE A 59 -5.02 -6.10 -8.27
CA PHE A 59 -4.78 -7.04 -9.38
C PHE A 59 -3.31 -7.11 -9.77
N VAL A 60 -2.66 -5.96 -9.97
CA VAL A 60 -1.23 -5.89 -10.33
C VAL A 60 -0.37 -6.48 -9.21
N GLY A 61 -0.66 -6.16 -7.95
CA GLY A 61 0.08 -6.69 -6.80
C GLY A 61 -0.04 -8.22 -6.66
N THR A 62 -1.23 -8.79 -6.81
CA THR A 62 -1.41 -10.25 -6.74
C THR A 62 -0.77 -10.97 -7.93
N LEU A 63 -0.90 -10.42 -9.14
CA LEU A 63 -0.28 -11.01 -10.32
C LEU A 63 1.26 -10.95 -10.23
N LEU A 64 1.84 -9.79 -9.94
CA LEU A 64 3.29 -9.61 -9.86
C LEU A 64 3.90 -10.41 -8.70
N SER A 65 3.25 -10.48 -7.54
CA SER A 65 3.74 -11.32 -6.43
C SER A 65 3.77 -12.80 -6.81
N GLY A 66 2.75 -13.29 -7.54
CA GLY A 66 2.75 -14.65 -8.07
C GLY A 66 3.90 -14.90 -9.06
N LEU A 67 4.14 -13.98 -10.00
CA LEU A 67 5.23 -14.10 -10.97
C LEU A 67 6.61 -14.04 -10.30
N LEU A 68 6.82 -13.10 -9.38
CA LEU A 68 8.08 -13.00 -8.63
C LEU A 68 8.33 -14.22 -7.75
N TYR A 69 7.27 -14.77 -7.14
CA TYR A 69 7.38 -16.01 -6.37
C TYR A 69 7.83 -17.18 -7.24
N GLN A 70 7.30 -17.31 -8.47
CA GLN A 70 7.74 -18.34 -9.40
C GLN A 70 9.21 -18.21 -9.80
N TRP A 71 9.74 -16.98 -9.90
CA TRP A 71 11.12 -16.74 -10.33
C TRP A 71 12.16 -16.78 -9.19
N GLY A 72 11.80 -16.35 -7.98
CA GLY A 72 12.76 -16.22 -6.88
C GLY A 72 12.17 -16.46 -5.49
N GLY A 73 11.02 -17.15 -5.43
CA GLY A 73 10.36 -17.53 -4.18
C GLY A 73 9.90 -16.33 -3.34
N ILE A 74 9.79 -16.57 -2.02
CA ILE A 74 9.35 -15.57 -1.04
C ILE A 74 10.24 -14.33 -1.06
N SER A 75 11.55 -14.49 -1.18
CA SER A 75 12.51 -13.38 -1.16
C SER A 75 12.27 -12.39 -2.30
N ALA A 76 12.06 -12.88 -3.53
CA ALA A 76 11.76 -12.03 -4.68
C ALA A 76 10.39 -11.32 -4.54
N ALA A 77 9.37 -12.03 -4.04
CA ALA A 77 8.06 -11.45 -3.78
C ALA A 77 8.10 -10.33 -2.72
N LEU A 78 8.88 -10.53 -1.64
CA LEU A 78 9.08 -9.53 -0.59
C LEU A 78 9.86 -8.31 -1.11
N LEU A 79 10.93 -8.52 -1.88
CA LEU A 79 11.70 -7.44 -2.48
C LEU A 79 10.85 -6.61 -3.45
N GLY A 80 10.08 -7.26 -4.32
CA GLY A 80 9.16 -6.57 -5.23
C GLY A 80 8.13 -5.73 -4.47
N SER A 81 7.55 -6.29 -3.41
CA SER A 81 6.61 -5.57 -2.54
C SER A 81 7.26 -4.36 -1.85
N ALA A 82 8.49 -4.51 -1.34
CA ALA A 82 9.24 -3.43 -0.71
C ALA A 82 9.56 -2.29 -1.70
N VAL A 83 9.91 -2.62 -2.94
CA VAL A 83 10.15 -1.65 -4.01
C VAL A 83 8.86 -0.88 -4.35
N MET A 84 7.75 -1.58 -4.57
CA MET A 84 6.45 -0.93 -4.85
C MET A 84 6.01 -0.02 -3.69
N LEU A 85 6.17 -0.47 -2.44
CA LEU A 85 5.87 0.34 -1.27
C LEU A 85 6.77 1.59 -1.19
N SER A 86 8.06 1.47 -1.51
CA SER A 86 9.00 2.59 -1.53
C SER A 86 8.61 3.63 -2.59
N PHE A 87 8.24 3.18 -3.80
CA PHE A 87 7.72 4.08 -4.84
C PHE A 87 6.43 4.79 -4.39
N CYS A 88 5.49 4.05 -3.80
CA CYS A 88 4.27 4.63 -3.24
C CYS A 88 4.60 5.73 -2.22
N TRP A 89 5.47 5.42 -1.25
CA TRP A 89 5.91 6.36 -0.22
C TRP A 89 6.51 7.64 -0.83
N LEU A 90 7.42 7.51 -1.80
CA LEU A 90 8.02 8.66 -2.49
C LEU A 90 6.99 9.54 -3.22
N ILE A 91 5.96 8.93 -3.82
CA ILE A 91 4.86 9.68 -4.45
C ILE A 91 4.00 10.38 -3.40
N THR A 92 3.68 9.69 -2.30
CA THR A 92 2.89 10.25 -1.19
C THR A 92 3.55 11.48 -0.57
N LEU A 93 4.89 11.53 -0.49
CA LEU A 93 5.62 12.71 0.01
C LEU A 93 5.35 13.99 -0.81
N LYS A 94 4.88 13.86 -2.06
CA LYS A 94 4.51 15.00 -2.92
C LYS A 94 3.06 15.44 -2.75
N LEU A 95 2.25 14.77 -1.94
CA LEU A 95 0.85 15.16 -1.75
C LEU A 95 0.74 16.49 -0.99
N PRO A 96 -0.15 17.40 -1.41
CA PRO A 96 -0.34 18.68 -0.75
C PRO A 96 -1.01 18.49 0.62
N LEU A 97 -0.36 18.97 1.68
CA LEU A 97 -0.85 18.90 3.06
C LEU A 97 -1.94 19.93 3.39
N SER A 98 -2.19 20.90 2.50
CA SER A 98 -3.12 22.01 2.72
C SER A 98 -4.27 21.96 1.71
N LYS A 99 -5.50 21.86 2.23
CA LYS A 99 -6.68 22.32 1.51
C LYS A 99 -6.74 23.83 1.77
N SER A 100 -6.38 24.66 0.79
CA SER A 100 -6.77 26.07 0.86
C SER A 100 -8.28 26.08 1.01
N ARG A 101 -8.76 26.57 2.16
CA ARG A 101 -10.17 26.70 2.46
C ARG A 101 -10.76 27.60 1.38
N VAL A 102 -11.48 27.03 0.43
CA VAL A 102 -12.40 27.80 -0.41
C VAL A 102 -13.43 28.35 0.56
N ALA A 103 -13.24 29.62 0.92
CA ALA A 103 -14.25 30.46 1.52
C ALA A 103 -15.28 30.83 0.46
#